data_AF-A0A6P0XD38-F1
#
_entry.id   AF-A0A6P0XD38-F1
#
_cell.length_a   1.000
_cell.length_b   1.000
_cell.length_c   1.000
_cell.angle_alpha   90.00
_cell.angle_beta   90.00
_cell.angle_gamma   90.00
#
_symmetry.space_group_name_H-M   'P 1'
#
loop_
_entity.id
_entity.type
_entity.pdbx_description
1 polymer ?
#
loop_
_entity_poly.entity_id
_entity_poly.type
_entity_poly.pdbx_seq_one_letter_code
_entity_poly.pdbx_strand_id
1 'polypeptide(L)'
;MSNENYLIASRWYVKEQWGWSYDSYISDEDALDFLKALLVCTKGDGVISAAEREYVIGFAACRELPSSVIEAASAYDASEDIADIMSRSSIVQKAKKGMIYWAIKACSADAEYNNQEKAAVRK
;
A
#
# COMPACT_ATOMS: atom_id res chain seq x y z
N MET A 1 -11.63 4.90 -20.86
CA MET A 1 -12.54 5.87 -20.22
C MET A 1 -12.46 5.62 -18.72
N SER A 2 -11.85 6.52 -17.94
CA SER A 2 -12.05 6.47 -16.48
C SER A 2 -13.54 6.71 -16.24
N ASN A 3 -14.17 5.83 -15.49
CA ASN A 3 -15.57 6.02 -15.11
C ASN A 3 -15.53 7.00 -13.94
N GLU A 4 -16.00 8.23 -14.19
CA GLU A 4 -16.00 9.37 -13.25
C GLU A 4 -16.55 9.00 -11.86
N ASN A 5 -17.45 8.03 -11.79
CA ASN A 5 -17.97 7.50 -10.53
C ASN A 5 -16.90 6.78 -9.67
N TYR A 6 -15.94 6.07 -10.28
CA TYR A 6 -14.85 5.43 -9.54
C TYR A 6 -13.91 6.47 -8.91
N LEU A 7 -13.63 7.56 -9.63
CA LEU A 7 -12.81 8.64 -9.11
C LEU A 7 -13.47 9.35 -7.93
N ILE A 8 -14.79 9.61 -8.03
CA ILE A 8 -15.58 10.16 -6.92
C ILE A 8 -15.55 9.20 -5.73
N ALA A 9 -15.78 7.90 -5.95
CA ALA A 9 -15.77 6.90 -4.89
C ALA A 9 -14.40 6.80 -4.20
N SER A 10 -13.32 6.78 -4.97
CA SER A 10 -11.96 6.72 -4.45
C SER A 10 -11.63 7.95 -3.60
N ARG A 11 -11.88 9.16 -4.13
CA ARG A 11 -11.68 10.42 -3.40
C ARG A 11 -12.50 10.47 -2.13
N TRP A 12 -13.76 10.04 -2.20
CA TRP A 12 -14.63 9.98 -1.04
C TRP A 12 -14.13 9.00 0.02
N TYR A 13 -13.71 7.80 -0.36
CA TYR A 13 -13.14 6.81 0.56
C TYR A 13 -11.92 7.37 1.31
N VAL A 14 -11.03 8.05 0.58
CA VAL A 14 -9.83 8.66 1.17
C VAL A 14 -10.18 9.80 2.13
N LYS A 15 -11.18 10.61 1.77
CA LYS A 15 -11.68 11.68 2.61
C LYS A 15 -12.39 11.16 3.86
N GLU A 16 -13.18 10.10 3.75
CA GLU A 16 -13.90 9.51 4.87
C GLU A 16 -12.92 8.86 5.86
N GLN A 17 -11.94 8.09 5.37
CA GLN A 17 -11.00 7.39 6.24
C GLN A 17 -9.96 8.34 6.88
N TRP A 18 -9.55 9.40 6.18
CA TRP A 18 -8.36 10.18 6.56
C TRP A 18 -8.57 11.70 6.60
N GLY A 19 -9.73 12.19 6.17
CA GLY A 19 -9.95 13.62 5.94
C GLY A 19 -9.16 14.19 4.76
N TRP A 20 -8.47 13.37 3.99
CA TRP A 20 -7.61 13.82 2.90
C TRP A 20 -8.43 14.10 1.65
N SER A 21 -8.22 15.27 1.06
CA SER A 21 -8.74 15.61 -0.26
C SER A 21 -7.55 15.71 -1.21
N TYR A 22 -7.69 15.13 -2.40
CA TYR A 22 -6.68 15.20 -3.45
C TYR A 22 -7.35 15.46 -4.79
N ASP A 23 -6.68 16.28 -5.58
CA ASP A 23 -7.10 16.80 -6.87
C ASP A 23 -6.14 16.39 -8.00
N SER A 24 -4.94 15.91 -7.64
CA SER A 24 -3.93 15.39 -8.56
C SER A 24 -3.58 13.93 -8.28
N TYR A 25 -3.26 13.19 -9.33
CA TYR A 25 -2.70 11.85 -9.23
C TYR A 25 -1.20 11.94 -8.94
N ILE A 26 -0.70 10.97 -8.16
CA ILE A 26 0.75 10.71 -8.09
C ILE A 26 1.20 10.03 -9.39
N SER A 27 2.50 10.10 -9.69
CA SER A 27 3.06 9.39 -10.84
C SER A 27 2.91 7.87 -10.68
N ASP A 28 2.91 7.13 -11.79
CA ASP A 28 2.90 5.66 -11.77
C ASP A 28 4.11 5.10 -11.00
N GLU A 29 5.25 5.78 -11.08
CA GLU A 29 6.47 5.45 -10.34
C GLU A 29 6.29 5.63 -8.84
N ASP A 30 5.75 6.77 -8.40
CA ASP A 30 5.43 7.01 -6.98
C ASP A 30 4.36 6.05 -6.46
N ALA A 31 3.36 5.72 -7.28
CA ALA A 31 2.33 4.76 -6.93
C ALA A 31 2.92 3.36 -6.74
N LEU A 32 3.81 2.95 -7.65
CA LEU A 32 4.49 1.67 -7.54
C LEU A 32 5.42 1.63 -6.31
N ASP A 33 6.23 2.66 -6.08
CA ASP A 33 7.08 2.75 -4.90
C ASP A 33 6.27 2.73 -3.60
N PHE A 34 5.10 3.36 -3.59
CA PHE A 34 4.17 3.26 -2.46
C PHE A 34 3.71 1.82 -2.20
N LEU A 35 3.28 1.10 -3.24
CA LEU A 35 2.83 -0.29 -3.08
C LEU A 35 3.98 -1.22 -2.70
N LYS A 36 5.17 -1.01 -3.26
CA LYS A 36 6.39 -1.75 -2.88
C LYS A 36 6.72 -1.53 -1.41
N ALA A 37 6.70 -0.29 -0.94
CA ALA A 37 6.93 0.04 0.46
C ALA A 37 5.90 -0.65 1.37
N LEU A 38 4.63 -0.66 0.98
CA LEU A 38 3.58 -1.35 1.73
C LEU A 38 3.85 -2.86 1.82
N LEU A 39 4.18 -3.50 0.69
CA LEU A 39 4.50 -4.93 0.66
C LEU A 39 5.75 -5.28 1.48
N VAL A 40 6.80 -4.43 1.45
CA VAL A 40 7.99 -4.62 2.29
C VAL A 40 7.64 -4.53 3.77
N CYS A 41 6.81 -3.55 4.17
CA CYS A 41 6.36 -3.45 5.55
C CYS A 41 5.47 -4.63 5.98
N THR A 42 4.60 -5.11 5.08
CA THR A 42 3.75 -6.28 5.32
C THR A 42 4.59 -7.55 5.49
N LYS A 43 5.64 -7.74 4.68
CA LYS A 43 6.61 -8.85 4.80
C LYS A 43 7.55 -8.73 6.00
N GLY A 44 7.19 -7.96 7.02
CA GLY A 44 8.07 -7.72 8.15
C GLY A 44 8.44 -9.00 8.92
N ASP A 45 7.61 -10.04 8.84
CA ASP A 45 7.86 -11.37 9.42
C ASP A 45 8.64 -12.32 8.48
N GLY A 46 8.93 -11.87 7.25
CA GLY A 46 9.66 -12.61 6.22
C GLY A 46 8.80 -13.25 5.13
N VAL A 47 7.47 -13.29 5.28
CA VAL A 47 6.54 -13.91 4.32
C VAL A 47 5.42 -12.94 3.98
N ILE A 48 4.81 -13.07 2.79
CA ILE A 48 3.53 -12.43 2.48
C ILE A 48 2.57 -13.53 2.08
N SER A 49 1.51 -13.72 2.84
CA SER A 49 0.43 -14.66 2.53
C SER A 49 -0.37 -14.20 1.30
N ALA A 50 -1.15 -15.11 0.72
CA ALA A 50 -2.04 -14.77 -0.39
C ALA A 50 -3.05 -13.68 0.02
N ALA A 51 -3.62 -13.78 1.23
CA ALA A 51 -4.61 -12.83 1.73
C ALA A 51 -4.02 -11.43 1.97
N GLU A 52 -2.80 -11.36 2.53
CA GLU A 52 -2.09 -10.09 2.71
C GLU A 52 -1.80 -9.41 1.36
N ARG A 53 -1.37 -10.18 0.37
CA ARG A 53 -1.13 -9.66 -0.98
C ARG A 53 -2.42 -9.19 -1.63
N GLU A 54 -3.49 -9.98 -1.57
CA GLU A 54 -4.80 -9.60 -2.08
C GLU A 54 -5.32 -8.31 -1.41
N TYR A 55 -5.07 -8.12 -0.12
CA TYR A 55 -5.40 -6.88 0.57
C TYR A 55 -4.69 -5.67 -0.06
N VAL A 56 -3.38 -5.76 -0.29
CA VAL A 56 -2.60 -4.66 -0.88
C VAL A 56 -3.05 -4.36 -2.31
N ILE A 57 -3.36 -5.40 -3.09
CA ILE A 57 -3.87 -5.25 -4.46
C ILE A 57 -5.29 -4.63 -4.45
N GLY A 58 -6.16 -5.06 -3.55
CA GLY A 58 -7.49 -4.45 -3.36
C GLY A 58 -7.40 -2.98 -2.94
N PHE A 59 -6.46 -2.65 -2.05
CA PHE A 59 -6.16 -1.28 -1.66
C PHE A 59 -5.76 -0.41 -2.86
N ALA A 60 -4.90 -0.93 -3.75
CA ALA A 60 -4.49 -0.25 -4.98
C ALA A 60 -5.67 -0.05 -5.95
N ALA A 61 -6.49 -1.10 -6.14
CA ALA A 61 -7.66 -1.07 -7.01
C ALA A 61 -8.72 -0.06 -6.53
N CYS A 62 -9.00 0.02 -5.22
CA CYS A 62 -9.89 1.03 -4.64
C CYS A 62 -9.39 2.48 -4.84
N ARG A 63 -8.12 2.65 -5.20
CA ARG A 63 -7.47 3.94 -5.44
C ARG A 63 -7.36 4.30 -6.91
N GLU A 64 -7.97 3.51 -7.79
CA GLU A 64 -7.92 3.68 -9.23
C GLU A 64 -6.48 3.77 -9.75
N LEU A 65 -5.54 3.05 -9.12
CA LEU A 65 -4.18 2.97 -9.63
C LEU A 65 -4.17 2.22 -10.98
N PRO A 66 -3.30 2.60 -11.93
CA PRO A 66 -3.23 1.95 -13.24
C PRO A 66 -3.02 0.43 -13.13
N SER A 67 -3.62 -0.33 -14.04
CA SER A 67 -3.49 -1.80 -14.03
C SER A 67 -2.03 -2.25 -14.15
N SER A 68 -1.21 -1.53 -14.93
CA SER A 68 0.23 -1.77 -15.03
C SER A 68 0.95 -1.67 -13.69
N VAL A 69 0.59 -0.69 -12.86
CA VAL A 69 1.14 -0.51 -11.51
C VAL A 69 0.68 -1.64 -10.59
N ILE A 70 -0.59 -2.02 -10.66
CA ILE A 70 -1.17 -3.12 -9.88
C ILE A 70 -0.51 -4.45 -10.24
N GLU A 71 -0.33 -4.73 -11.54
CA GLU A 71 0.34 -5.93 -12.04
C GLU A 71 1.80 -5.99 -11.59
N ALA A 72 2.53 -4.87 -11.71
CA ALA A 72 3.90 -4.77 -11.24
C ALA A 72 4.02 -5.00 -9.73
N ALA A 73 3.12 -4.44 -8.92
CA ALA A 73 3.08 -4.68 -7.48
C ALA A 73 2.70 -6.13 -7.14
N SER A 74 1.77 -6.74 -7.90
CA SER A 74 1.37 -8.13 -7.71
C SER A 74 2.52 -9.11 -7.94
N ALA A 75 3.37 -8.83 -8.92
CA ALA A 75 4.56 -9.64 -9.22
C ALA A 75 5.78 -9.34 -8.33
N TYR A 76 5.74 -8.28 -7.51
CA TYR A 76 6.87 -7.85 -6.69
C TYR A 76 7.07 -8.73 -5.44
N ASP A 77 8.31 -9.12 -5.19
CA ASP A 77 8.69 -10.10 -4.14
C ASP A 77 8.96 -9.47 -2.77
N ALA A 78 8.91 -8.14 -2.66
CA ALA A 78 9.19 -7.39 -1.44
C ALA A 78 10.56 -7.71 -0.82
N SER A 79 11.60 -7.68 -1.66
CA SER A 79 12.99 -7.94 -1.24
C SER A 79 13.83 -6.67 -1.04
N GLU A 80 13.37 -5.49 -1.48
CA GLU A 80 14.11 -4.24 -1.32
C GLU A 80 14.18 -3.77 0.14
N ASP A 81 15.23 -3.01 0.49
CA ASP A 81 15.31 -2.28 1.75
C ASP A 81 14.32 -1.10 1.73
N ILE A 82 13.47 -1.01 2.75
CA ILE A 82 12.51 0.08 2.90
C ILE A 82 13.19 1.47 2.92
N ALA A 83 14.41 1.56 3.46
CA ALA A 83 15.18 2.80 3.48
C ALA A 83 15.53 3.29 2.07
N ASP A 84 15.82 2.38 1.15
CA ASP A 84 16.12 2.71 -0.25
C ASP A 84 14.86 3.23 -0.96
N ILE A 85 13.71 2.60 -0.75
CA ILE A 85 12.41 3.07 -1.29
C ILE A 85 12.08 4.46 -0.74
N MET A 86 12.28 4.63 0.56
CA MET A 86 12.06 5.91 1.21
C MET A 86 13.02 6.98 0.70
N SER A 87 14.26 6.65 0.35
CA SER A 87 15.23 7.64 -0.15
C SER A 87 14.82 8.22 -1.51
N ARG A 88 14.16 7.43 -2.36
CA ARG A 88 13.77 7.81 -3.72
C ARG A 88 12.35 8.35 -3.85
N SER A 89 11.41 7.97 -2.98
CA SER A 89 10.03 8.46 -3.04
C SER A 89 9.66 9.38 -1.88
N SER A 90 9.43 10.65 -2.21
CA SER A 90 8.95 11.66 -1.25
C SER A 90 7.53 11.37 -0.74
N ILE A 91 6.73 10.62 -1.53
CA ILE A 91 5.38 10.19 -1.16
C ILE A 91 5.46 9.16 -0.02
N VAL A 92 6.32 8.15 -0.18
CA VAL A 92 6.56 7.14 0.87
C VAL A 92 7.08 7.78 2.15
N GLN A 93 7.99 8.76 2.03
CA GLN A 93 8.51 9.53 3.18
C GLN A 93 7.43 10.28 3.95
N LYS A 94 6.44 10.87 3.26
CA LYS A 94 5.31 11.55 3.91
C LYS A 94 4.32 10.56 4.51
N ALA A 95 4.20 9.38 3.91
CA ALA A 95 3.20 8.38 4.27
C ALA A 95 3.62 7.41 5.38
N LYS A 96 4.85 7.45 5.91
CA LYS A 96 5.40 6.45 6.87
C LYS A 96 4.42 5.95 7.93
N LYS A 97 3.75 6.87 8.64
CA LYS A 97 2.80 6.50 9.71
C LYS A 97 1.55 5.80 9.16
N GLY A 98 1.05 6.27 8.03
CA GLY A 98 -0.04 5.61 7.31
C GLY A 98 0.39 4.23 6.81
N MET A 99 1.62 4.11 6.29
CA MET A 99 2.19 2.86 5.78
C MET A 99 2.14 1.76 6.83
N ILE A 100 2.61 2.06 8.04
CA ILE A 100 2.54 1.14 9.17
C ILE A 100 1.11 0.71 9.48
N TYR A 101 0.16 1.65 9.51
CA TYR A 101 -1.24 1.32 9.72
C TYR A 101 -1.82 0.41 8.62
N TRP A 102 -1.52 0.67 7.35
CA TRP A 102 -1.99 -0.17 6.25
C TRP A 102 -1.29 -1.54 6.25
N ALA A 103 -0.02 -1.62 6.63
CA ALA A 103 0.69 -2.88 6.79
C ALA A 103 0.02 -3.73 7.88
N ILE A 104 -0.33 -3.15 9.03
CA ILE A 104 -1.09 -3.86 10.08
C ILE A 104 -2.41 -4.42 9.53
N LYS A 105 -3.15 -3.62 8.75
CA LYS A 105 -4.41 -4.08 8.16
C LYS A 105 -4.21 -5.19 7.13
N ALA A 106 -3.13 -5.12 6.34
CA ALA A 106 -2.75 -6.18 5.43
C ALA A 106 -2.42 -7.46 6.19
N CYS A 107 -1.54 -7.41 7.20
CA CYS A 107 -1.22 -8.56 8.06
C CYS A 107 -2.44 -9.14 8.76
N SER A 108 -3.44 -8.30 9.08
CA SER A 108 -4.68 -8.78 9.70
C SER A 108 -5.67 -9.40 8.70
N ALA A 109 -5.37 -9.44 7.40
CA ALA A 109 -6.30 -9.86 6.35
C ALA A 109 -6.59 -11.36 6.35
N ASP A 110 -5.69 -12.18 6.89
CA ASP A 110 -5.89 -13.61 7.10
C ASP A 110 -6.57 -13.95 8.45
N ALA A 111 -7.02 -12.92 9.17
CA ALA A 111 -7.59 -12.97 10.52
C ALA A 111 -6.61 -13.38 11.64
N GLU A 112 -5.30 -13.45 11.37
CA GLU A 112 -4.27 -13.78 12.37
C GLU A 112 -3.17 -12.71 12.45
N TYR A 113 -3.43 -11.58 13.12
CA TYR A 113 -2.35 -10.62 13.42
C TYR A 113 -1.41 -11.16 14.53
N ASN A 114 -0.40 -11.91 14.12
CA ASN A 114 0.42 -12.76 14.98
C ASN A 114 1.53 -11.97 15.72
N ASN A 115 2.27 -12.65 16.61
CA ASN A 115 3.29 -11.98 17.42
C ASN A 115 4.55 -11.57 16.63
N GLN A 116 4.88 -12.29 15.54
CA GLN A 116 6.02 -11.95 14.68
C GLN A 116 5.73 -10.68 13.88
N GLU A 117 4.54 -10.59 13.29
CA GLU A 117 4.08 -9.38 12.58
C GLU A 117 4.03 -8.16 13.52
N LYS A 118 3.49 -8.34 14.74
CA LYS A 118 3.49 -7.29 15.78
C LYS A 118 4.88 -6.81 16.16
N ALA A 119 5.87 -7.69 16.14
CA ALA A 119 7.25 -7.33 16.45
C ALA A 119 7.90 -6.62 15.25
N ALA A 120 7.60 -7.06 14.03
CA ALA A 120 8.15 -6.50 12.81
C ALA A 120 7.68 -5.08 12.54
N VAL A 121 6.37 -4.81 12.69
CA VAL A 121 5.79 -3.48 12.49
C VAL A 121 6.36 -2.40 13.42
N ARG A 122 6.99 -2.79 14.54
CA ARG A 122 7.58 -1.87 15.53
C ARG A 122 9.05 -1.56 15.31
N LYS A 123 9.73 -2.28 14.41
CA LYS A 123 11.14 -2.05 14.05
C LYS A 123 11.25 -0.97 12.98
#